data_AF-A0A967WWJ7-F1
#
_entry.id   AF-A0A967WWJ7-F1
#
_cell.length_a   1.000
_cell.length_b   1.000
_cell.length_c   1.000
_cell.angle_alpha   90.00
_cell.angle_beta   90.00
_cell.angle_gamma   90.00
#
_symmetry.space_group_name_H-M   'P 1'
#
loop_
_entity.id
_entity.type
_entity.pdbx_description
1 polymer ?
#
loop_
_entity_poly.entity_id
_entity_poly.type
_entity_poly.pdbx_seq_one_letter_code
_entity_poly.pdbx_strand_id
1 'polypeptide(L)'
;MTILDSSGLGRVRRAGIRDDVPLMPSLSDLFRRQVEHHLTLFSVVEDQTQADAIAETTQTVIGELDRGHTGLLFVIPVSQV
;
A
#
# COMPACT_ATOMS: atom_id res chain seq x y z
N MET A 1 -8.83 -12.06 8.00
CA MET A 1 -8.30 -10.91 7.25
C MET A 1 -7.91 -9.83 8.24
N THR A 2 -6.65 -9.41 8.21
CA THR A 2 -6.10 -8.35 9.06
C THR A 2 -5.75 -7.15 8.17
N ILE A 3 -6.13 -5.94 8.59
CA ILE A 3 -5.85 -4.71 7.85
C ILE A 3 -4.86 -3.88 8.67
N LEU A 4 -3.71 -3.57 8.08
CA LEU A 4 -2.76 -2.60 8.62
C LEU A 4 -2.85 -1.31 7.82
N ASP A 5 -3.08 -0.20 8.50
CA ASP A 5 -2.84 1.13 7.93
C ASP A 5 -1.33 1.31 7.76
N SER A 6 -0.87 1.44 6.52
CA SER A 6 0.53 1.58 6.17
C SER A 6 0.77 2.83 5.33
N SER A 7 2.02 3.29 5.34
CA SER A 7 2.50 4.32 4.41
C SER A 7 3.70 3.75 3.64
N GLY A 8 3.66 3.80 2.31
CA GLY A 8 4.70 3.19 1.48
C GLY A 8 6.09 3.82 1.71
N LEU A 9 7.13 2.98 1.82
CA LEU A 9 8.53 3.40 2.05
C LEU A 9 9.07 4.36 0.98
N GLY A 10 8.61 4.24 -0.28
CA GLY A 10 8.95 5.17 -1.36
C GLY A 10 8.53 6.62 -1.06
N ARG A 11 7.50 6.81 -0.22
CA ARG A 11 7.03 8.11 0.24
C ARG A 11 7.72 8.56 1.53
N VAL A 12 8.06 7.64 2.44
CA VAL A 12 8.88 7.97 3.62
C VAL A 12 10.22 8.57 3.19
N ARG A 13 10.85 8.02 2.13
CA ARG A 13 12.05 8.63 1.52
C ARG A 13 11.78 10.03 0.94
N ARG A 14 10.63 10.23 0.29
CA ARG A 14 10.20 11.54 -0.25
C ARG A 14 9.71 12.54 0.82
N ALA A 15 9.53 12.09 2.06
CA ALA A 15 9.16 12.92 3.21
C ALA A 15 10.37 13.17 4.12
N GLY A 16 11.37 12.28 4.11
CA GLY A 16 12.58 12.36 4.94
C GLY A 16 13.69 13.25 4.40
N ILE A 17 13.62 13.67 3.13
CA ILE A 17 14.52 14.68 2.53
C ILE A 17 13.69 15.50 1.54
N ARG A 18 12.93 16.48 2.04
CA ARG A 18 12.45 17.59 1.21
C ARG A 18 13.26 18.80 1.61
N ASP A 19 14.21 19.18 0.75
CA ASP A 19 14.86 20.50 0.77
C ASP A 19 13.88 21.62 0.36
N ASP A 20 12.65 21.23 0.01
CA ASP A 20 11.56 22.05 -0.50
C ASP A 20 10.41 22.26 0.52
N VAL A 21 10.68 22.06 1.82
CA VAL A 21 9.82 22.61 2.88
C VAL A 21 10.16 24.10 3.05
N PRO A 22 9.28 25.04 2.67
CA PRO A 22 9.56 26.45 2.89
C PRO A 22 9.71 26.73 4.39
N LEU A 23 10.68 27.57 4.74
CA LEU A 23 10.93 28.02 6.13
C LEU A 23 9.67 28.61 6.81
N MET A 24 8.68 29.02 6.01
CA MET A 24 7.36 29.45 6.45
C MET A 24 6.28 28.65 5.71
N PRO A 25 5.74 27.56 6.30
CA PRO A 25 4.63 26.83 5.71
C PRO A 25 3.34 27.68 5.77
N SER A 26 2.53 27.65 4.72
CA SER A 26 1.20 28.28 4.75
C SER A 26 0.21 27.39 5.51
N LEU A 27 -0.86 27.98 6.08
CA LEU A 27 -1.94 27.18 6.69
C LEU A 27 -2.54 26.18 5.69
N SER A 28 -2.59 26.53 4.41
CA SER A 28 -3.02 25.64 3.33
C SER A 28 -2.12 24.41 3.16
N ASP A 29 -0.81 24.52 3.45
CA ASP A 29 0.13 23.38 3.38
C ASP A 29 -0.07 22.41 4.54
N LEU A 30 -0.48 22.90 5.71
CA LEU A 30 -0.87 22.06 6.85
C LEU A 30 -2.14 21.25 6.56
N PHE A 31 -3.11 21.84 5.85
CA PHE A 31 -4.37 21.18 5.48
C PHE A 31 -4.27 20.31 4.22
N ARG A 32 -3.23 20.48 3.38
CA ARG A 32 -2.96 19.64 2.20
C ARG A 32 -2.35 18.28 2.51
N ARG A 33 -2.24 17.91 3.78
CA ARG A 33 -1.83 16.58 4.22
C ARG A 33 -2.95 15.57 3.96
N GLN A 34 -3.31 15.37 2.69
CA GLN A 34 -4.00 14.17 2.24
C GLN A 34 -3.04 13.01 2.48
N VAL A 35 -3.19 12.39 3.63
CA VAL A 35 -2.59 11.10 3.91
C VAL A 35 -3.26 10.13 2.92
N GLU A 36 -2.61 9.86 1.80
CA GLU A 36 -2.96 8.70 0.97
C GLU A 36 -2.70 7.46 1.82
N HIS A 37 -3.75 6.96 2.46
CA HIS A 37 -3.75 5.74 3.26
C HIS A 37 -3.47 4.56 2.33
N HIS A 38 -2.35 3.86 2.56
CA HIS A 38 -2.16 2.55 1.93
C HIS A 38 -2.67 1.49 2.90
N LEU A 39 -3.73 0.79 2.52
CA LEU A 39 -4.23 -0.34 3.29
C LEU A 39 -3.42 -1.57 2.91
N THR A 40 -2.74 -2.18 3.89
CA THR A 40 -2.07 -3.48 3.70
C THR A 40 -2.97 -4.57 4.26
N LEU A 41 -3.47 -5.44 3.39
CA LEU A 41 -4.35 -6.54 3.76
C LEU A 41 -3.54 -7.82 3.87
N PHE A 42 -3.65 -8.50 5.01
CA PHE A 42 -3.11 -9.84 5.23
C PHE A 42 -4.25 -10.86 5.34
N SER A 43 -4.13 -11.95 4.60
CA SER A 43 -4.98 -13.12 4.75
C SER A 43 -4.14 -14.38 4.66
N VAL A 44 -4.42 -15.32 5.56
CA VAL A 44 -3.93 -16.70 5.44
C VAL A 44 -4.97 -17.47 4.65
N VAL A 45 -4.52 -18.26 3.69
CA VAL A 45 -5.35 -19.11 2.83
C VAL A 45 -4.89 -20.56 2.95
N GLU A 46 -5.78 -21.50 2.65
CA GLU A 46 -5.52 -22.93 2.86
C GLU A 46 -4.60 -23.52 1.78
N ASP A 47 -4.71 -23.02 0.55
CA ASP A 47 -3.97 -23.55 -0.60
C ASP A 47 -3.64 -22.47 -1.65
N GLN A 48 -2.78 -22.84 -2.61
CA GLN A 48 -2.34 -21.95 -3.69
C GLN A 48 -3.48 -21.56 -4.64
N THR A 49 -4.46 -22.43 -4.87
CA THR A 49 -5.59 -22.15 -5.76
C THR A 49 -6.43 -20.99 -5.24
N GLN A 50 -6.62 -20.92 -3.91
CA GLN A 50 -7.28 -19.78 -3.27
C GLN A 50 -6.46 -18.50 -3.43
N ALA A 51 -5.14 -18.56 -3.29
CA ALA A 51 -4.26 -17.41 -3.49
C ALA A 51 -4.35 -16.88 -4.93
N ASP A 52 -4.36 -17.78 -5.92
CA ASP A 52 -4.47 -17.43 -7.34
C ASP A 52 -5.82 -16.78 -7.67
N ALA A 53 -6.92 -17.35 -7.14
CA ALA A 53 -8.27 -16.80 -7.33
C ALA A 53 -8.40 -15.39 -6.71
N ILE A 54 -7.78 -15.14 -5.55
CA ILE A 54 -7.74 -13.82 -4.92
C ILE A 54 -6.93 -12.85 -5.80
N ALA A 55 -5.79 -13.27 -6.34
CA ALA A 55 -4.98 -12.44 -7.21
C ALA A 55 -5.74 -12.03 -8.50
N GLU A 56 -6.41 -12.98 -9.15
CA GLU A 56 -7.22 -12.73 -10.35
C GLU A 56 -8.40 -11.78 -10.06
N THR A 57 -9.14 -12.04 -8.98
CA THR A 57 -10.25 -11.20 -8.55
C THR A 57 -9.78 -9.78 -8.22
N THR A 58 -8.64 -9.67 -7.52
CA THR A 58 -8.04 -8.38 -7.19
C THR A 58 -7.72 -7.60 -8.46
N GLN A 59 -7.04 -8.21 -9.43
CA GLN A 59 -6.72 -7.54 -10.70
C GLN A 59 -7.95 -7.16 -11.52
N THR A 60 -9.05 -7.91 -11.41
CA THR A 60 -10.33 -7.55 -12.04
C THR A 60 -10.93 -6.26 -11.43
N VAL A 61 -10.75 -6.05 -10.14
CA VAL A 61 -11.33 -4.90 -9.42
C VAL A 61 -10.45 -3.65 -9.54
N ILE A 62 -9.14 -3.79 -9.37
CA ILE A 62 -8.20 -2.65 -9.28
C ILE A 62 -7.31 -2.47 -10.53
N GLY A 63 -7.35 -3.41 -11.47
CA GLY A 63 -6.48 -3.43 -12.65
C GLY A 63 -5.15 -4.17 -12.42
N GLU A 64 -4.26 -4.10 -13.40
CA GLU A 64 -2.96 -4.78 -13.39
C GLU A 64 -2.07 -4.31 -12.22
N LEU A 65 -1.59 -5.26 -11.43
CA LEU A 65 -0.76 -5.04 -10.24
C LEU A 65 0.70 -4.71 -10.56
N ASP A 66 1.11 -4.76 -11.83
CA ASP A 66 2.47 -4.42 -12.30
C ASP A 66 2.62 -2.94 -12.67
N ARG A 67 1.52 -2.17 -12.64
CA ARG A 67 1.51 -0.73 -12.96
C ARG A 67 1.76 0.13 -11.72
N GLY A 68 2.30 1.33 -11.95
CA GLY A 68 2.44 2.31 -10.88
C GLY A 68 1.08 2.64 -10.24
N HIS A 69 1.05 2.79 -8.92
CA HIS A 69 -0.11 3.18 -8.12
C HIS A 69 -1.26 2.15 -7.98
N THR A 70 -1.10 0.91 -8.46
CA THR A 70 -2.11 -0.16 -8.24
C THR A 70 -1.83 -1.04 -7.02
N GLY A 71 -0.61 -0.98 -6.46
CA GLY A 71 -0.24 -1.68 -5.22
C GLY A 71 0.70 -2.86 -5.48
N LEU A 72 0.83 -3.75 -4.50
CA LEU A 72 1.62 -4.99 -4.61
C LEU A 72 0.85 -6.11 -3.92
N LEU A 73 0.76 -7.26 -4.57
CA LEU A 73 0.29 -8.51 -3.98
C LEU A 73 1.43 -9.51 -3.99
N PHE A 74 1.63 -10.20 -2.87
CA PHE A 74 2.61 -11.27 -2.77
C PHE A 74 2.07 -12.40 -1.91
N VAL A 75 2.53 -13.62 -2.19
CA VAL A 75 2.18 -14.83 -1.46
C VAL A 75 3.44 -15.35 -0.79
N ILE A 76 3.34 -15.67 0.50
CA ILE A 76 4.43 -16.25 1.28
C ILE A 76 3.97 -17.55 1.95
N PRO A 77 4.82 -18.59 2.02
CA PRO A 77 4.48 -19.81 2.75
C PRO A 77 4.42 -19.53 4.26
N VAL A 78 3.34 -20.00 4.89
CA VAL A 78 3.16 -19.94 6.35
C VAL A 78 3.32 -21.34 6.91
N SER A 79 4.35 -21.57 7.73
CA SER A 79 4.64 -22.89 8.31
C SER A 79 3.74 -23.26 9.48
N GLN A 80 3.22 -22.27 10.20
CA GLN A 80 2.31 -22.41 11.34
C GLN A 80 1.47 -21.13 11.50
N VAL A 81 0.20 -21.28 11.88
CA VAL A 81 -0.76 -20.18 12.06
C VAL A 81 -1.11 -20.03 13.54
#